data_AF-A0A7Y4LIC0-F1
#
_entry.id   AF-A0A7Y4LIC0-F1
#
_cell.length_a   1.000
_cell.length_b   1.000
_cell.length_c   1.000
_cell.angle_alpha   90.00
_cell.angle_beta   90.00
_cell.angle_gamma   90.00
#
_symmetry.space_group_name_H-M   'P 1'
#
loop_
_entity.id
_entity.type
_entity.pdbx_description
1 polymer ?
#
loop_
_entity_poly.entity_id
_entity_poly.type
_entity_poly.pdbx_seq_one_letter_code
_entity_poly.pdbx_strand_id
1 'polypeptide(L)'
;MSGQFRTEADVMMATAGRVDNTNAEVQSELARLREIIDGIRGSWAGSAQVSFDNLMQRWDASAGKLRMALQSISDNIRSNAASFDQTETDNKAAFASVGAQGLAL
;
A
#
# COMPACT_ATOMS: atom_id res chain seq x y z
N MET A 1 6.07 19.09 -20.91
CA MET A 1 4.96 18.26 -20.39
C MET A 1 5.41 16.84 -20.04
N SER A 2 6.21 16.13 -20.85
CA SER A 2 6.75 14.79 -20.51
C SER A 2 7.49 14.69 -19.17
N GLY A 3 8.38 15.65 -18.86
CA GLY A 3 9.13 15.66 -17.60
C GLY A 3 8.26 15.78 -16.33
N GLN A 4 7.06 16.36 -16.45
CA GLN A 4 6.13 16.50 -15.32
C GLN A 4 5.50 15.16 -14.96
N PHE A 5 5.04 14.38 -15.95
CA PHE A 5 4.45 13.06 -15.72
C PHE A 5 5.45 12.03 -15.19
N ARG A 6 6.72 12.06 -15.63
CA ARG A 6 7.78 11.24 -15.02
C ARG A 6 8.01 11.56 -13.56
N THR A 7 8.06 12.86 -13.23
CA THR A 7 8.20 13.30 -11.84
C THR A 7 7.02 12.83 -11.00
N GLU A 8 5.79 12.89 -11.54
CA GLU A 8 4.60 12.39 -10.87
C GLU A 8 4.66 10.87 -10.63
N ALA A 9 5.06 10.07 -11.64
CA ALA A 9 5.23 8.62 -11.49
C ALA A 9 6.29 8.26 -10.43
N ASP A 10 7.42 8.97 -10.40
CA ASP A 10 8.47 8.79 -9.38
C ASP A 10 7.96 9.10 -7.96
N VAL A 11 7.20 10.20 -7.81
CA VAL A 11 6.57 10.57 -6.54
C VAL A 11 5.56 9.51 -6.09
N MET A 12 4.79 8.94 -7.02
CA MET A 12 3.85 7.86 -6.71
C MET A 12 4.58 6.60 -6.25
N MET A 13 5.65 6.18 -6.94
CA MET A 13 6.47 5.04 -6.53
C MET A 13 7.09 5.24 -5.15
N ALA A 14 7.62 6.44 -4.87
CA ALA A 14 8.12 6.79 -3.54
C ALA A 14 7.01 6.74 -2.47
N THR A 15 5.79 7.18 -2.81
CA THR A 15 4.63 7.14 -1.91
C THR A 15 4.19 5.71 -1.61
N ALA A 16 4.16 4.83 -2.62
CA ALA A 16 3.90 3.41 -2.40
C ALA A 16 4.91 2.78 -1.44
N GLY A 17 6.19 3.08 -1.61
CA GLY A 17 7.24 2.63 -0.68
C GLY A 17 7.05 3.15 0.76
N ARG A 18 6.57 4.38 0.94
CA ARG A 18 6.20 4.90 2.27
C ARG A 18 5.04 4.12 2.89
N VAL A 19 4.02 3.80 2.10
CA VAL A 19 2.88 2.98 2.57
C VAL A 19 3.35 1.58 2.98
N ASP A 20 4.27 0.97 2.24
CA ASP A 20 4.86 -0.32 2.60
C ASP A 20 5.62 -0.24 3.94
N ASN A 21 6.40 0.82 4.15
CA ASN A 21 7.09 1.06 5.42
C ASN A 21 6.10 1.24 6.58
N THR A 22 5.07 2.06 6.39
CA THR A 22 4.01 2.24 7.40
C THR A 22 3.28 0.93 7.69
N ASN A 23 3.03 0.08 6.68
CA ASN A 23 2.45 -1.24 6.89
C ASN A 23 3.37 -2.11 7.76
N ALA A 24 4.68 -2.11 7.52
CA ALA A 24 5.65 -2.85 8.33
C ALA A 24 5.68 -2.36 9.79
N GLU A 25 5.66 -1.03 10.01
CA GLU A 25 5.56 -0.43 11.34
C GLU A 25 4.28 -0.86 12.06
N VAL A 26 3.15 -0.81 11.37
CA VAL A 26 1.85 -1.28 11.88
C VAL A 26 1.92 -2.77 12.26
N GLN A 27 2.52 -3.63 11.43
CA GLN A 27 2.67 -5.04 11.78
C GLN A 27 3.52 -5.24 13.04
N SER A 28 4.60 -4.48 13.19
CA SER A 28 5.45 -4.53 14.39
C SER A 28 4.69 -4.11 15.63
N GLU A 29 3.86 -3.07 15.55
CA GLU A 29 3.09 -2.60 16.70
C GLU A 29 1.95 -3.55 17.06
N LEU A 30 1.28 -4.13 16.06
CA LEU A 30 0.28 -5.18 16.28
C LEU A 30 0.87 -6.42 16.97
N ALA A 31 2.11 -6.80 16.61
CA ALA A 31 2.83 -7.89 17.27
C ALA A 31 3.17 -7.54 18.73
N ARG A 32 3.69 -6.33 18.99
CA ARG A 32 3.98 -5.84 20.34
C ARG A 32 2.72 -5.84 21.22
N LEU A 33 1.60 -5.34 20.69
CA LEU A 33 0.33 -5.31 21.43
C LEU A 33 -0.16 -6.73 21.74
N ARG A 34 -0.01 -7.68 20.81
CA ARG A 34 -0.33 -9.09 21.06
C ARG A 34 0.50 -9.69 22.19
N GLU A 35 1.81 -9.42 22.25
CA GLU A 35 2.68 -9.90 23.34
C GLU A 35 2.24 -9.36 24.71
N ILE A 36 1.89 -8.07 24.78
CA ILE A 36 1.38 -7.45 26.01
C ILE A 36 0.07 -8.12 26.44
N ILE A 37 -0.83 -8.36 25.49
CA ILE A 37 -2.13 -8.98 25.73
C ILE A 37 -1.96 -10.44 26.21
N ASP A 38 -1.03 -11.20 25.61
CA ASP A 38 -0.73 -12.57 26.03
C ASP A 38 -0.10 -12.60 27.43
N GLY A 39 0.72 -11.60 27.80
CA GLY A 39 1.32 -11.49 29.13
C GLY A 39 0.30 -11.29 30.26
N ILE A 40 -0.82 -10.61 29.99
CA ILE A 40 -1.89 -10.41 30.99
C ILE A 40 -2.92 -11.54 31.01
N ARG A 41 -2.90 -12.46 30.01
CA ARG A 41 -3.87 -13.56 29.88
C ARG A 41 -3.94 -14.45 31.12
N GLY A 42 -2.81 -14.68 31.78
CA GLY A 42 -2.75 -15.47 33.02
C GLY A 42 -3.54 -14.85 34.20
N SER A 43 -3.87 -13.57 34.14
CA SER A 43 -4.67 -12.88 35.16
C SER A 43 -6.18 -13.02 34.97
N TRP A 44 -6.64 -13.48 33.79
CA TRP A 44 -8.07 -13.54 33.44
C TRP A 44 -8.56 -14.99 33.38
N ALA A 45 -8.69 -15.63 34.54
CA ALA A 45 -9.23 -16.99 34.64
C ALA A 45 -10.77 -17.01 34.74
N GLY A 46 -11.40 -18.07 34.21
CA GLY A 46 -12.85 -18.28 34.33
C GLY A 46 -13.67 -17.59 33.24
N SER A 47 -14.78 -16.92 33.60
CA SER A 47 -15.69 -16.27 32.64
C SER A 47 -15.03 -15.15 31.81
N ALA A 48 -13.95 -14.55 32.33
CA ALA A 48 -13.15 -13.55 31.61
C ALA A 48 -12.39 -14.13 30.41
N GLN A 49 -12.10 -15.44 30.42
CA GLN A 49 -11.38 -16.11 29.33
C GLN A 49 -12.19 -16.09 28.02
N VAL A 50 -13.50 -16.31 28.08
CA VAL A 50 -14.37 -16.29 26.89
C VAL A 50 -14.41 -14.89 26.27
N SER A 51 -14.49 -13.84 27.08
CA SER A 51 -14.44 -12.45 26.61
C SER A 51 -13.08 -12.12 25.98
N PHE A 52 -11.99 -12.62 26.56
CA PHE A 52 -10.64 -12.49 26.02
C PHE A 52 -10.50 -13.18 24.65
N ASP A 53 -10.94 -14.42 24.53
CA ASP A 53 -10.84 -15.18 23.29
C ASP A 53 -11.64 -14.50 22.16
N ASN A 54 -12.83 -13.97 22.47
CA ASN A 54 -13.62 -13.17 21.52
C ASN A 54 -12.90 -11.86 21.12
N LEU A 55 -12.26 -11.17 22.07
CA LEU A 55 -11.47 -9.97 21.80
C LEU A 55 -10.31 -10.30 20.85
N MET A 56 -9.59 -11.40 21.10
CA MET A 56 -8.46 -11.83 20.27
C MET A 56 -8.88 -12.21 18.85
N GLN A 57 -10.02 -12.87 18.67
CA GLN A 57 -10.55 -13.14 17.34
C GLN A 57 -10.87 -11.85 16.56
N ARG A 58 -11.50 -10.88 17.22
CA ARG A 58 -11.81 -9.57 16.60
C ARG A 58 -10.56 -8.76 16.31
N TRP A 59 -9.55 -8.85 17.19
CA TRP A 59 -8.25 -8.25 17.02
C TRP A 59 -7.57 -8.79 15.75
N ASP A 60 -7.41 -10.12 15.65
CA ASP A 60 -6.75 -10.76 14.50
C ASP A 60 -7.47 -10.43 13.18
N ALA A 61 -8.81 -10.40 13.19
CA ALA A 61 -9.59 -9.98 12.03
C ALA A 61 -9.34 -8.52 11.65
N SER A 62 -9.25 -7.62 12.63
CA SER A 62 -9.02 -6.18 12.38
C SER A 62 -7.59 -5.89 11.91
N ALA A 63 -6.60 -6.53 12.54
CA ALA A 63 -5.20 -6.50 12.14
C ALA A 63 -5.01 -6.98 10.70
N GLY A 64 -5.64 -8.11 10.34
CA GLY A 64 -5.62 -8.65 8.98
C GLY A 64 -6.23 -7.69 7.96
N LYS A 65 -7.37 -7.08 8.28
CA LYS A 65 -8.02 -6.06 7.42
C LYS A 65 -7.14 -4.85 7.20
N LEU A 66 -6.51 -4.32 8.26
CA LEU A 66 -5.61 -3.18 8.15
C LEU A 66 -4.42 -3.48 7.24
N ARG A 67 -3.78 -4.65 7.41
CA ARG A 67 -2.69 -5.12 6.55
C ARG A 67 -3.09 -5.17 5.08
N MET A 68 -4.23 -5.79 4.78
CA MET A 68 -4.72 -5.92 3.41
C MET A 68 -5.08 -4.56 2.80
N ALA A 69 -5.65 -3.65 3.59
CA ALA A 69 -5.96 -2.31 3.12
C ALA A 69 -4.70 -1.52 2.76
N LEU A 70 -3.67 -1.54 3.61
CA LEU A 70 -2.40 -0.85 3.34
C LEU A 70 -1.67 -1.44 2.13
N GLN A 71 -1.65 -2.77 1.99
CA GLN A 71 -1.10 -3.43 0.80
C GLN A 71 -1.87 -3.04 -0.47
N SER A 72 -3.20 -3.06 -0.41
CA SER A 72 -4.03 -2.66 -1.55
C SER A 72 -3.79 -1.20 -1.94
N ILE A 73 -3.57 -0.31 -0.96
CA ILE A 73 -3.23 1.09 -1.23
C ILE A 73 -1.88 1.19 -1.96
N SER A 74 -0.82 0.51 -1.49
CA SER A 74 0.48 0.57 -2.15
C SER A 74 0.45 -0.04 -3.55
N ASP A 75 -0.27 -1.15 -3.74
CA ASP A 75 -0.47 -1.79 -5.05
C ASP A 75 -1.23 -0.87 -6.03
N ASN A 76 -2.29 -0.21 -5.57
CA ASN A 76 -3.05 0.76 -6.39
C ASN A 76 -2.17 1.94 -6.80
N ILE A 77 -1.34 2.48 -5.90
CA ILE A 77 -0.43 3.58 -6.23
C ILE A 77 0.58 3.14 -7.30
N ARG A 78 1.16 1.95 -7.17
CA ARG A 78 2.10 1.38 -8.17
C ARG A 78 1.43 1.16 -9.53
N SER A 79 0.21 0.62 -9.53
CA SER A 79 -0.58 0.42 -10.75
C SER A 79 -0.86 1.73 -11.47
N ASN A 80 -1.20 2.78 -10.71
CA ASN A 80 -1.43 4.09 -11.28
C ASN A 80 -0.13 4.68 -11.84
N ALA A 81 0.99 4.59 -11.11
CA ALA A 81 2.30 5.05 -11.60
C ALA A 81 2.70 4.39 -12.93
N ALA A 82 2.49 3.07 -13.06
CA ALA A 82 2.75 2.34 -14.30
C ALA A 82 1.84 2.82 -15.45
N SER A 83 0.57 3.11 -15.17
CA SER A 83 -0.37 3.66 -16.15
C SER A 83 0.05 5.04 -16.66
N PHE A 84 0.60 5.89 -15.77
CA PHE A 84 1.15 7.20 -16.13
C PHE A 84 2.38 7.08 -17.05
N ASP A 85 3.32 6.18 -16.73
CA ASP A 85 4.52 5.96 -17.56
C ASP A 85 4.18 5.38 -18.95
N GLN A 86 3.22 4.46 -19.02
CA GLN A 86 2.72 3.93 -20.28
C GLN A 86 2.08 5.04 -21.14
N THR A 87 1.21 5.85 -20.55
CA THR A 87 0.57 6.97 -21.23
C THR A 87 1.60 7.98 -21.75
N GLU A 88 2.70 8.19 -21.03
CA GLU A 88 3.81 9.04 -21.49
C GLU A 88 4.49 8.45 -22.73
N THR A 89 4.76 7.14 -22.71
CA THR A 89 5.41 6.42 -23.82
C THR A 89 4.55 6.45 -25.08
N ASP A 90 3.24 6.21 -24.95
CA ASP A 90 2.30 6.24 -26.07
C ASP A 90 2.19 7.65 -26.67
N ASN A 91 2.13 8.67 -25.83
CA ASN A 91 2.11 10.06 -26.29
C ASN A 91 3.40 10.43 -27.04
N LYS A 92 4.57 10.03 -26.54
CA LYS A 92 5.85 10.25 -27.23
C LYS A 92 5.89 9.58 -28.59
N ALA A 93 5.43 8.33 -28.68
CA ALA A 93 5.36 7.59 -29.94
C ALA A 93 4.41 8.28 -30.94
N ALA A 94 3.25 8.74 -30.48
CA ALA A 94 2.30 9.49 -31.31
C ALA A 94 2.92 10.79 -31.84
N PHE A 95 3.53 11.60 -30.99
CA PHE A 95 4.20 12.84 -31.42
C PHE A 95 5.35 12.59 -32.39
N ALA A 96 6.16 11.55 -32.18
CA ALA A 96 7.24 11.17 -33.09
C ALA A 96 6.68 10.78 -34.48
N SER A 97 5.57 10.05 -34.52
CA SER A 97 4.92 9.66 -35.78
C SER A 97 4.38 10.87 -36.56
N VAL A 98 3.74 11.82 -35.88
CA VAL A 98 3.22 13.06 -36.48
C VAL A 98 4.37 13.94 -36.97
N GLY A 99 5.44 14.08 -36.19
CA GLY A 99 6.63 14.83 -36.59
C GLY A 99 7.32 14.24 -37.83
N ALA A 100 7.37 12.91 -37.94
CA ALA A 100 7.91 12.23 -39.13
C ALA A 100 7.03 12.45 -40.38
N GLN A 101 5.71 12.52 -40.22
CA GLN A 101 4.77 12.79 -41.32
C GLN A 101 4.82 14.25 -41.80
N GLY A 102 5.09 15.20 -40.89
CA GLY A 102 5.22 16.62 -41.23
C GLY A 102 6.51 16.99 -41.99
N LEU A 103 7.57 16.18 -41.89
CA LEU A 103 8.85 16.37 -42.61
C LEU A 103 8.85 15.74 -44.02
N ALA A 104 7.78 15.03 -44.39
CA ALA A 104 7.65 14.37 -45.69
C ALA A 104 6.93 15.23 -46.76
N LEU A 105 6.70 16.52 -46.48
CA LEU A 105 6.10 17.52 -47.38
C LEU A 105 7.08 18.67 -47.61
#